data_AF-A0A327MAD6-F1
#
_entry.id   AF-A0A327MAD6-F1
#
_cell.length_a   1.000
_cell.length_b   1.000
_cell.length_c   1.000
_cell.angle_alpha   90.00
_cell.angle_beta   90.00
_cell.angle_gamma   90.00
#
_symmetry.space_group_name_H-M   'P 1'
#
loop_
_entity.id
_entity.type
_entity.pdbx_description
1 polymer ?
#
loop_
_entity_poly.entity_id
_entity_poly.type
_entity_poly.pdbx_seq_one_letter_code
_entity_poly.pdbx_strand_id
1 'polypeptide(L)'
;MTEARIIAFPSRPDDRLRLALRSLEAALQTQDAEVAAWRAALREFAGSVRGLDHSVARYRAELEAAGATAAAAGEEARALERRASAWLGQPPG
;
A
#
# COMPACT_ATOMS: atom_id res chain seq x y z
N MET A 1 -18.43 26.69 58.12
CA MET A 1 -18.59 26.39 56.67
C MET A 1 -19.28 25.05 56.59
N THR A 2 -20.57 25.03 56.27
CA THR A 2 -21.38 23.80 56.27
C THR A 2 -21.25 23.11 54.92
N GLU A 3 -20.64 21.94 54.91
CA GLU A 3 -20.37 21.16 53.70
C GLU A 3 -21.67 20.55 53.16
N ALA A 4 -22.02 20.88 51.90
CA ALA A 4 -23.19 20.34 51.25
C ALA A 4 -22.93 18.88 50.84
N ARG A 5 -23.53 17.94 51.58
CA ARG A 5 -23.44 16.51 51.28
C ARG A 5 -24.44 16.18 50.17
N ILE A 6 -23.94 15.93 48.96
CA ILE A 6 -24.77 15.50 47.83
C ILE A 6 -25.30 14.10 48.13
N ILE A 7 -26.62 13.98 48.36
CA ILE A 7 -27.30 12.69 48.49
C ILE A 7 -27.69 12.25 47.07
N ALA A 8 -27.04 11.20 46.56
CA ALA A 8 -27.45 10.58 45.31
C ALA A 8 -28.85 9.95 45.49
N PHE A 9 -29.80 10.35 44.62
CA PHE A 9 -31.13 9.75 44.61
C PHE A 9 -31.06 8.25 44.28
N PRO A 10 -31.86 7.39 44.93
CA PRO A 10 -31.88 5.96 44.62
C PRO A 10 -32.39 5.75 43.20
N SER A 11 -31.50 5.30 42.31
CA SER A 11 -31.85 4.92 40.95
C SER A 11 -32.62 3.61 40.97
N ARG A 12 -33.83 3.60 40.38
CA ARG A 12 -34.63 2.38 40.29
C ARG A 12 -33.89 1.38 39.39
N PRO A 13 -33.95 0.06 39.67
CA PRO A 13 -33.34 -0.96 38.80
C PRO A 13 -33.68 -0.80 37.31
N ASP A 14 -34.91 -0.38 37.00
CA ASP A 14 -35.38 -0.15 35.62
C ASP A 14 -34.62 0.99 34.92
N ASP A 15 -34.25 2.05 35.64
CA ASP A 15 -33.49 3.17 35.07
C ASP A 15 -32.06 2.74 34.72
N ARG A 16 -31.48 1.85 35.54
CA ARG A 16 -30.15 1.26 35.29
C ARG A 16 -30.19 0.34 34.07
N LEU A 17 -31.22 -0.50 33.93
CA LEU A 17 -31.39 -1.36 32.76
C LEU A 17 -31.56 -0.53 31.48
N ARG A 18 -32.41 0.51 31.49
CA ARG A 18 -32.59 1.41 30.34
C ARG A 18 -31.29 2.11 29.95
N LEU A 19 -30.48 2.54 30.93
CA LEU A 19 -29.19 3.15 30.65
C LEU A 19 -28.21 2.13 30.05
N ALA A 20 -28.16 0.91 30.60
CA ALA A 20 -27.29 -0.16 30.10
C ALA A 20 -27.66 -0.56 28.66
N LEU A 21 -28.95 -0.69 28.34
CA LEU A 21 -29.41 -1.00 26.99
C LEU A 21 -29.07 0.11 25.99
N ARG A 22 -29.24 1.38 26.37
CA ARG A 22 -28.82 2.52 25.53
C ARG A 22 -27.31 2.56 25.32
N SER A 23 -26.54 2.24 26.36
CA SER A 23 -25.08 2.13 26.25
C SER A 23 -24.65 0.98 25.34
N LEU A 24 -25.35 -0.16 25.41
CA LEU A 24 -25.09 -1.30 24.54
C LEU A 24 -25.42 -0.97 23.09
N GLU A 25 -26.56 -0.35 22.84
CA GLU A 25 -26.96 0.09 21.50
C GLU A 25 -25.93 1.05 20.89
N ALA A 26 -25.47 2.04 21.66
CA ALA A 26 -24.41 2.94 21.23
C ALA A 26 -23.10 2.18 20.93
N ALA A 27 -22.71 1.24 21.78
CA ALA A 27 -21.49 0.45 21.58
C ALA A 27 -21.56 -0.42 20.32
N LEU A 28 -22.74 -1.01 20.03
CA LEU A 28 -22.96 -1.79 18.80
C LEU A 28 -22.88 -0.91 17.56
N GLN A 29 -23.50 0.27 17.58
CA GLN A 29 -23.42 1.23 16.47
C GLN A 29 -21.97 1.68 16.22
N THR A 30 -21.21 1.94 17.28
CA THR A 30 -19.78 2.23 17.17
C THR A 30 -19.02 1.04 16.58
N GLN A 31 -19.28 -0.18 17.04
CA GLN A 31 -18.61 -1.37 16.51
C GLN A 31 -18.91 -1.58 15.02
N ASP A 32 -20.16 -1.37 14.59
CA ASP A 32 -20.53 -1.47 13.19
C ASP A 32 -19.78 -0.45 12.33
N ALA A 33 -19.66 0.79 12.81
CA ALA A 33 -18.90 1.84 12.14
C ALA A 33 -17.40 1.50 12.04
N GLU A 34 -16.80 1.03 13.12
CA GLU A 34 -15.39 0.60 13.15
C GLU A 34 -15.13 -0.59 12.22
N VAL A 35 -16.03 -1.58 12.19
CA VAL A 35 -15.93 -2.72 11.26
C VAL A 35 -16.07 -2.25 9.81
N ALA A 36 -16.95 -1.30 9.52
CA ALA A 36 -17.08 -0.71 8.19
C ALA A 36 -15.80 0.04 7.77
N ALA A 37 -15.22 0.82 8.68
CA ALA A 37 -13.96 1.53 8.47
C ALA A 37 -12.79 0.54 8.23
N TRP A 38 -12.69 -0.49 9.05
CA TRP A 38 -11.69 -1.55 8.89
C TRP A 38 -11.81 -2.28 7.55
N ARG A 39 -13.05 -2.62 7.13
CA ARG A 39 -13.30 -3.21 5.81
C ARG A 39 -12.92 -2.27 4.67
N ALA A 40 -13.11 -0.96 4.83
CA ALA A 40 -12.66 0.03 3.85
C ALA A 40 -11.14 0.08 3.75
N ALA A 41 -10.44 0.14 4.89
CA ALA A 41 -8.98 0.12 4.94
C ALA A 41 -8.39 -1.16 4.31
N LEU A 42 -9.00 -2.33 4.54
CA LEU A 42 -8.58 -3.57 3.89
C LEU A 42 -8.74 -3.55 2.37
N ARG A 43 -9.83 -2.95 1.86
CA ARG A 43 -10.02 -2.80 0.40
C ARG A 43 -8.97 -1.88 -0.20
N GLU A 44 -8.66 -0.79 0.47
CA GLU A 44 -7.61 0.14 0.06
C GLU A 44 -6.25 -0.56 0.04
N PHE A 45 -5.89 -1.26 1.12
CA PHE A 45 -4.66 -2.04 1.21
C PHE A 45 -4.55 -3.08 0.08
N ALA A 46 -5.62 -3.84 -0.17
CA ALA A 46 -5.66 -4.79 -1.29
C ALA A 46 -5.52 -4.09 -2.67
N GLY A 47 -6.03 -2.87 -2.79
CA GLY A 47 -5.78 -2.00 -3.94
C GLY A 47 -4.30 -1.66 -4.10
N SER A 48 -3.65 -1.19 -3.03
CA SER A 48 -2.23 -0.84 -3.02
C SER A 48 -1.32 -2.03 -3.34
N VAL A 49 -1.62 -3.22 -2.79
CA VAL A 49 -0.85 -4.44 -3.07
C VAL A 49 -0.97 -4.84 -4.54
N ARG A 50 -2.16 -4.76 -5.14
CA ARG A 50 -2.34 -4.99 -6.59
C ARG A 50 -1.61 -3.95 -7.43
N GLY A 51 -1.62 -2.70 -7.00
CA GLY A 51 -0.84 -1.63 -7.64
C GLY A 51 0.66 -1.90 -7.61
N LEU A 52 1.17 -2.44 -6.50
CA LEU A 52 2.57 -2.85 -6.35
C LEU A 52 2.91 -4.04 -7.25
N ASP A 53 2.05 -5.05 -7.33
CA ASP A 53 2.25 -6.19 -8.23
C ASP A 53 2.36 -5.72 -9.69
N HIS A 54 1.47 -4.82 -10.11
CA HIS A 54 1.52 -4.22 -11.44
C HIS A 54 2.79 -3.39 -11.68
N SER A 55 3.23 -2.61 -10.69
CA SER A 55 4.44 -1.80 -10.82
C SER A 55 5.71 -2.64 -10.91
N VAL A 56 5.79 -3.75 -10.15
CA VAL A 56 6.90 -4.71 -10.23
C VAL A 56 6.91 -5.43 -11.58
N ALA A 57 5.74 -5.84 -12.09
CA ALA A 57 5.63 -6.46 -13.41
C ALA A 57 6.10 -5.50 -14.51
N ARG A 58 5.65 -4.24 -14.47
CA ARG A 58 6.10 -3.21 -15.42
C ARG A 58 7.60 -2.95 -15.32
N TYR A 59 8.12 -2.83 -14.11
CA TYR A 59 9.55 -2.63 -13.88
C TYR A 59 10.41 -3.77 -14.45
N ARG A 60 9.98 -5.02 -14.27
CA ARG A 60 10.65 -6.19 -14.88
C ARG A 60 10.66 -6.13 -16.40
N ALA A 61 9.52 -5.81 -17.01
CA ALA A 61 9.43 -5.67 -18.47
C ALA A 61 10.32 -4.54 -19.00
N GLU A 62 10.37 -3.40 -18.31
CA GLU A 62 11.26 -2.28 -18.65
C GLU A 62 12.74 -2.67 -18.51
N LEU A 63 13.09 -3.45 -17.48
CA LEU A 63 14.45 -3.94 -17.27
C LEU A 63 14.88 -4.94 -18.36
N GLU A 64 13.99 -5.85 -18.75
CA GLU A 64 14.21 -6.80 -19.84
C GLU A 64 14.43 -6.06 -21.18
N ALA A 65 13.58 -5.07 -21.47
CA ALA A 65 13.72 -4.25 -22.66
C ALA A 65 15.05 -3.46 -22.67
N ALA A 66 15.40 -2.83 -21.55
CA ALA A 66 16.66 -2.12 -21.41
C ALA A 66 17.87 -3.06 -21.57
N GLY A 67 17.79 -4.28 -21.02
CA GLY A 67 18.81 -5.31 -21.19
C GLY A 67 18.99 -5.73 -22.66
N ALA A 68 17.89 -5.91 -23.39
CA ALA A 68 17.92 -6.22 -24.82
C ALA A 68 18.55 -5.09 -25.64
N THR A 69 18.19 -3.84 -25.35
CA THR A 69 18.79 -2.66 -26.01
C THR A 69 20.29 -2.57 -25.73
N ALA A 70 20.71 -2.76 -24.47
CA ALA A 70 22.12 -2.72 -24.10
C ALA A 70 22.92 -3.84 -24.78
N ALA A 71 22.36 -5.05 -24.88
CA ALA A 71 23.00 -6.16 -25.58
C ALA A 71 23.17 -5.85 -27.08
N ALA A 72 22.13 -5.33 -27.74
CA ALA A 72 22.19 -4.96 -29.15
C ALA A 72 23.24 -3.86 -29.41
N ALA A 73 23.27 -2.83 -28.58
CA ALA A 73 24.28 -1.77 -28.66
C ALA A 73 25.70 -2.31 -28.45
N GLY A 74 25.88 -3.27 -27.54
CA GLY A 74 27.15 -3.95 -27.31
C GLY A 74 27.62 -4.76 -28.52
N GLU A 75 26.72 -5.49 -29.18
CA GLU A 75 27.04 -6.22 -30.41
C GLU A 75 27.42 -5.27 -31.57
N GLU A 76 26.70 -4.16 -31.71
CA GLU A 76 26.99 -3.14 -32.71
C GLU A 76 28.36 -2.48 -32.46
N ALA A 77 28.66 -2.14 -31.21
CA ALA A 77 29.95 -1.58 -30.82
C ALA A 77 31.11 -2.55 -31.15
N ARG A 78 30.98 -3.84 -30.81
CA ARG A 78 31.98 -4.86 -31.15
C ARG A 78 32.12 -5.06 -32.65
N ALA A 79 31.02 -4.96 -33.41
CA ALA A 79 31.07 -5.06 -34.87
C ALA A 79 31.82 -3.87 -35.48
N LEU A 80 31.60 -2.66 -34.96
CA LEU A 80 32.34 -1.46 -35.35
C LEU A 80 33.83 -1.58 -35.01
N GLU A 81 34.17 -2.05 -33.81
CA GLU A 81 35.55 -2.28 -33.39
C GLU A 81 36.26 -3.26 -34.34
N ARG A 82 35.65 -4.41 -34.65
CA ARG A 82 36.22 -5.38 -35.60
C ARG A 82 36.46 -4.78 -36.99
N ARG A 83 35.53 -3.96 -37.50
CA ARG A 83 35.69 -3.28 -38.80
C ARG A 83 36.84 -2.27 -38.77
N ALA A 84 36.94 -1.48 -37.70
CA ALA A 84 38.03 -0.52 -37.53
C ALA A 84 39.39 -1.22 -37.44
N SER A 85 39.50 -2.30 -36.67
CA SER A 85 40.72 -3.11 -36.59
C SER A 85 41.12 -3.71 -37.94
N ALA A 86 40.15 -4.18 -38.73
CA ALA A 86 40.42 -4.72 -40.06
C ALA A 86 40.99 -3.65 -41.02
N TRP A 87 40.43 -2.43 -40.99
CA TRP A 87 40.94 -1.32 -41.80
C TRP A 87 42.35 -0.89 -41.39
N LEU A 88 42.63 -0.83 -40.09
CA LEU A 88 43.95 -0.43 -39.58
C LEU A 88 45.03 -1.50 -39.78
N GLY A 89 44.65 -2.78 -39.84
CA GLY A 89 45.56 -3.91 -40.07
C GLY A 89 45.91 -4.16 -41.53
N GLN A 90 45.28 -3.45 -42.47
CA GLN A 90 45.55 -3.57 -43.90
C GLN A 90 46.70 -2.61 -44.28
N PRO A 91 47.85 -3.09 -44.80
CA PRO A 91 48.93 -2.20 -45.21
C PRO A 91 48.45 -1.30 -46.37
N PRO A 92 48.90 -0.04 -46.46
CA PRO A 92 48.61 0.79 -47.62
C PRO A 92 49.19 0.12 -48.86
N GLY A 93 48.30 -0.23 -49.80
CA GLY A 93 48.68 -0.67 -51.15
C GLY A 93 49.22 0.48 -51.97
#